data_AF-A0A965MQA4-F1
#
_entry.id   AF-A0A965MQA4-F1
#
_cell.length_a   1.000
_cell.length_b   1.000
_cell.length_c   1.000
_cell.angle_alpha   90.00
_cell.angle_beta   90.00
_cell.angle_gamma   90.00
#
_symmetry.space_group_name_H-M   'P 1'
#
loop_
_entity.id
_entity.type
_entity.pdbx_description
1 polymer ?
#
loop_
_entity_poly.entity_id
_entity_poly.type
_entity_poly.pdbx_seq_one_letter_code
_entity_poly.pdbx_strand_id
1 'polypeptide(L)' 'MASHDCRIGEALALSEREREIVQGLADGLSNTEIGKNLNISALTVKSHLARIGSKLHLGDRAAIVACVLRVGLID' A
#
# COMPACT_ATOMS: atom_id res chain seq x y z
N MET A 1 22.27 -5.01 1.10
CA MET A 1 21.13 -4.94 0.17
C MET A 1 20.01 -5.72 0.85
N ALA A 2 19.14 -5.04 1.59
CA ALA A 2 18.22 -5.70 2.51
C ALA A 2 17.24 -6.59 1.72
N SER A 3 17.13 -7.85 2.12
CA SER A 3 16.11 -8.77 1.64
C SER A 3 14.75 -8.21 2.04
N HIS A 4 14.10 -7.47 1.14
CA HIS A 4 12.71 -7.06 1.30
C HIS A 4 11.81 -8.25 0.97
N ASP A 5 11.88 -9.28 1.81
CA ASP A 5 10.97 -10.42 1.76
C ASP A 5 9.62 -9.98 2.31
N CYS A 6 8.78 -9.42 1.44
CA CYS A 6 7.37 -9.23 1.72
C CYS A 6 6.73 -10.58 2.07
N ARG A 7 6.36 -10.76 3.34
CA ARG A 7 5.67 -11.99 3.79
C ARG A 7 4.17 -11.81 3.65
N ILE A 8 3.49 -12.86 3.15
CA ILE A 8 2.02 -12.88 2.97
C ILE A 8 1.30 -12.49 4.28
N GLY A 9 1.79 -12.92 5.44
CA GLY A 9 1.19 -12.60 6.74
C GLY A 9 1.17 -11.10 7.09
N GLU A 10 2.16 -10.33 6.63
CA GLU A 10 2.24 -8.88 6.90
C GLU A 10 1.29 -8.09 6.00
N ALA A 11 1.15 -8.52 4.74
CA ALA A 11 0.21 -7.94 3.78
C ALA A 11 -1.26 -8.22 4.18
N LEU A 12 -1.54 -9.39 4.75
CA LEU A 12 -2.87 -9.71 5.30
C LEU A 12 -3.20 -8.92 6.58
N ALA A 13 -2.20 -8.45 7.32
CA ALA A 13 -2.37 -7.67 8.55
C ALA A 13 -2.75 -6.19 8.30
N LEU A 14 -2.86 -5.78 7.03
CA LEU A 14 -3.40 -4.46 6.68
C LEU A 14 -4.88 -4.37 7.09
N SER A 15 -5.31 -3.18 7.50
CA SER A 15 -6.73 -2.87 7.66
C SER A 15 -7.42 -2.77 6.31
N GLU A 16 -8.76 -2.84 6.27
CA GLU A 16 -9.52 -2.64 5.03
C GLU A 16 -9.15 -1.32 4.35
N ARG A 17 -9.02 -0.26 5.14
CA ARG A 17 -8.66 1.06 4.62
C ARG A 17 -7.27 1.10 4.00
N GLU A 18 -6.32 0.39 4.59
CA GLU A 18 -4.97 0.26 4.05
C GLU A 18 -4.97 -0.58 2.76
N ARG A 19 -5.80 -1.63 2.68
CA ARG A 19 -5.99 -2.42 1.46
C ARG A 19 -6.57 -1.58 0.32
N GLU A 20 -7.61 -0.79 0.56
CA GLU A 20 -8.20 0.09 -0.45
C GLU A 20 -7.16 1.08 -1.03
N ILE A 21 -6.32 1.65 -0.17
CA ILE A 21 -5.27 2.58 -0.57
C ILE A 21 -4.23 1.89 -1.45
N VAL A 22 -3.86 0.66 -1.09
CA VAL A 22 -2.85 -0.11 -1.81
C VAL A 22 -3.38 -0.68 -3.11
N GLN A 23 -4.66 -1.06 -3.17
CA GLN A 23 -5.36 -1.43 -4.42
C GLN A 23 -5.28 -0.28 -5.41
N GLY A 24 -5.73 0.93 -5.02
CA GLY A 24 -5.68 2.07 -5.92
C GLY A 24 -4.26 2.39 -6.40
N LEU A 25 -3.25 2.11 -5.58
CA LEU A 25 -1.85 2.23 -5.96
C LEU A 25 -1.41 1.23 -7.04
N ALA A 26 -1.90 -0.02 -6.96
CA ALA A 26 -1.63 -1.05 -7.96
C ALA A 26 -2.41 -0.81 -9.25
N ASP A 27 -3.61 -0.24 -9.16
CA ASP A 27 -4.39 0.25 -10.29
C ASP A 27 -3.71 1.45 -11.01
N GLY A 28 -2.58 1.94 -10.47
CA GLY A 28 -1.81 3.04 -11.03
C GLY A 28 -2.33 4.43 -10.67
N LEU A 29 -3.30 4.53 -9.76
CA LEU A 29 -3.87 5.81 -9.33
C LEU A 29 -2.84 6.64 -8.55
N SER A 30 -2.94 7.96 -8.70
CA SER A 30 -2.20 8.90 -7.87
C SER A 30 -2.81 9.01 -6.47
N ASN A 31 -2.02 9.47 -5.49
CA ASN A 31 -2.51 9.70 -4.13
C ASN A 31 -3.72 10.66 -4.08
N THR A 32 -3.83 11.56 -5.06
CA THR A 32 -4.96 12.48 -5.20
C THR A 32 -6.21 11.74 -5.66
N GLU A 33 -6.10 10.84 -6.62
CA GLU A 33 -7.21 10.01 -7.11
C GLU A 33 -7.66 9.00 -6.06
N ILE A 34 -6.71 8.32 -5.41
CA ILE A 34 -6.97 7.44 -4.26
C ILE A 34 -7.70 8.24 -3.17
N GLY A 35 -7.21 9.44 -2.86
CA GLY A 35 -7.86 10.31 -1.88
C GLY A 35 -9.30 10.66 -2.27
N LYS A 36 -9.54 11.02 -3.53
CA LYS A 36 -10.90 11.29 -4.03
C LYS A 36 -11.81 10.08 -3.92
N ASN A 37 -11.36 8.90 -4.35
CA ASN A 37 -12.14 7.66 -4.30
C ASN A 37 -12.51 7.26 -2.86
N LEU A 38 -11.60 7.53 -1.94
CA LEU A 38 -11.76 7.22 -0.53
C LEU A 38 -12.34 8.40 0.28
N ASN A 39 -12.65 9.53 -0.35
CA ASN A 39 -13.12 10.75 0.33
C ASN A 39 -12.17 11.24 1.45
N ILE A 40 -10.86 11.16 1.22
CA ILE A 40 -9.79 11.63 2.11
C ILE A 40 -8.77 12.49 1.35
N SER A 41 -7.97 13.28 2.07
CA SER A 41 -6.96 14.12 1.42
C SER A 41 -5.78 13.28 0.90
N ALA A 42 -5.12 13.75 -0.17
CA ALA A 42 -3.89 13.14 -0.68
C ALA A 42 -2.77 13.09 0.38
N LEU A 43 -2.77 14.03 1.32
CA LEU A 43 -1.86 14.05 2.47
C LEU A 43 -2.17 12.89 3.42
N THR A 44 -3.44 12.65 3.71
CA THR A 44 -3.90 11.51 4.51
C THR A 44 -3.49 10.20 3.87
N VAL A 45 -3.66 10.07 2.54
CA VAL A 45 -3.17 8.91 1.78
C VAL A 45 -1.66 8.72 1.97
N LYS A 46 -0.84 9.77 1.82
CA LYS A 46 0.61 9.69 2.09
C LYS A 46 0.93 9.20 3.50
N SER A 47 0.20 9.69 4.51
CA SER A 47 0.38 9.23 5.90
C SER A 47 0.02 7.77 6.09
N HIS A 48 -1.04 7.28 5.45
CA HIS A 48 -1.37 5.85 5.43
C HIS A 48 -0.27 5.03 4.76
N LEU A 49 0.25 5.48 3.61
CA LEU A 49 1.34 4.80 2.91
C LEU A 49 2.63 4.70 3.74
N ALA A 50 2.97 5.75 4.49
CA ALA A 50 4.12 5.71 5.39
C ALA A 50 3.93 4.67 6.51
N ARG A 51 2.71 4.55 7.06
CA ARG A 51 2.37 3.52 8.06
C ARG A 51 2.38 2.11 7.48
N ILE A 52 1.83 1.93 6.27
CA ILE A 52 1.81 0.66 5.55
C ILE A 52 3.25 0.22 5.24
N GLY A 53 4.06 1.10 4.66
CA GLY A 53 5.48 0.84 4.42
C GLY A 53 6.21 0.47 5.71
N SER A 54 5.94 1.18 6.81
CA SER A 54 6.52 0.84 8.12
C SER A 54 6.08 -0.54 8.63
N LYS A 55 4.82 -0.94 8.43
CA LYS A 55 4.30 -2.27 8.81
C LYS A 55 4.89 -3.40 7.97
N LEU A 56 5.08 -3.15 6.68
CA LEU A 56 5.62 -4.12 5.73
C LEU A 56 7.16 -4.10 5.67
N HIS A 57 7.79 -3.20 6.43
CA HIS A 57 9.24 -2.93 6.36
C HIS A 57 9.71 -2.56 4.92
N LEU A 58 8.87 -1.82 4.19
CA LEU A 58 9.11 -1.34 2.83
C LEU A 58 9.25 0.18 2.83
N GLY A 59 10.32 0.68 2.21
CA GLY A 59 10.60 2.12 2.13
C GLY A 59 9.94 2.81 0.93
N ASP A 60 9.62 2.05 -0.12
CA ASP A 60 9.20 2.62 -1.40
C ASP A 60 7.79 2.21 -1.79
N ARG A 61 7.05 3.14 -2.40
CA ARG A 61 5.72 2.85 -2.97
C ARG A 61 5.77 1.69 -3.97
N ALA A 62 6.85 1.60 -4.75
CA ALA A 62 7.04 0.55 -5.73
C ALA A 62 7.25 -0.81 -5.04
N ALA A 63 7.98 -0.83 -3.93
CA ALA A 63 8.15 -2.03 -3.12
C ALA A 63 6.82 -2.47 -2.49
N ILE A 64 6.00 -1.53 -2.01
CA ILE A 64 4.64 -1.83 -1.51
C ILE A 64 3.80 -2.45 -2.63
N VAL A 65 3.69 -1.81 -3.80
CA VAL A 65 2.90 -2.35 -4.93
C VAL A 65 3.42 -3.72 -5.36
N ALA A 66 4.73 -3.89 -5.52
CA ALA A 66 5.33 -5.17 -5.89
C ALA A 66 5.06 -6.27 -4.85
N CYS A 67 5.13 -5.94 -3.57
CA CYS A 67 4.77 -6.83 -2.47
C CYS A 67 3.32 -7.29 -2.60
N VAL A 68 2.40 -6.34 -2.80
CA VAL A 68 0.96 -6.60 -2.69
C VAL A 68 0.45 -7.37 -3.92
N LEU A 69 1.02 -7.11 -5.10
CA LEU A 69 0.86 -7.92 -6.30
C LEU A 69 1.44 -9.34 -6.11
N ARG A 70 2.64 -9.45 -5.53
CA ARG A 70 3.31 -10.76 -5.34
C ARG A 70 2.57 -11.68 -4.39
N VAL A 71 1.90 -11.13 -3.37
CA VAL A 71 1.10 -11.92 -2.42
C VAL A 71 -0.33 -12.19 -2.92
N GLY A 72 -0.74 -11.62 -4.05
CA GLY A 72 -2.09 -11.78 -4.60
C GLY A 72 -3.19 -11.18 -3.71
N LEU A 73 -2.88 -10.12 -2.96
CA LEU A 73 -3.87 -9.45 -2.11
C LEU A 73 -4.84 -8.59 -2.93
N ILE A 74 -4.46 -8.27 -4.17
CA ILE A 74 -5.12 -7.38 -5.10
C ILE A 74 -5.01 -7.97 -6.51
N ASP A 75 -6.07 -7.84 -7.30
CA ASP A 75 -6.23 -8.35 -8.67
C ASP A 75 -6.09 -7.21 -9.68
#